data_AF-A0A526MB11-F1
#
_entry.id   AF-A0A526MB11-F1
#
_cell.length_a   1.000
_cell.length_b   1.000
_cell.length_c   1.000
_cell.angle_alpha   90.00
_cell.angle_beta   90.00
_cell.angle_gamma   90.00
#
_symmetry.space_group_name_H-M   'P 1'
#
loop_
_entity.id
_entity.type
_entity.pdbx_description
1 polymer ?
#
loop_
_entity_poly.entity_id
_entity_poly.type
_entity_poly.pdbx_seq_one_letter_code
_entity_poly.pdbx_strand_id
1 'polypeptide(L)'
;MRGAELLGTLDRSNDQSRSVGTRFLLFPQVPHLADYGTPETVWISTPPGRLRPGPEDHRIYVRDPLLDKEPYEYPYLPPFVGEVFPSAEPAYDGHFDQISLNSRQFLAAHAFGAVSRVLDIWESYLGRPITWYFAETYERLEIIPWVDWNNAQSGYGYLELGVDRAPDGRNYPYALNFDTIAHEVGHAILFSLFGVPANGLKTGDFASFHEASADITSLLSFLHFDSGLDRLLRHCDGNLLVLNELNRIAELTGDRQIRLASNARRMSEVTAEIHDRSRPFTGAVFDTIVDVYHAALVHEGLADERLLGIDIKDVDQSDMQRISDFTSRAFRARPFMFKSMLIRARDEVALALAQAWPRLDADDLSFEKAAVMVVDVSDRVAPMLAEKFDENFSWREIL
;
A
#
# COMPACT_ATOMS: atom_id res chain seq x y z
N MET A 1 -16.79 0.75 59.29
CA MET A 1 -16.82 -0.27 58.22
C MET A 1 -17.67 0.20 57.03
N ARG A 2 -17.31 1.34 56.40
CA ARG A 2 -17.96 1.90 55.19
C ARG A 2 -16.90 2.56 54.31
N GLY A 3 -15.84 1.83 54.01
CA GLY A 3 -14.70 2.32 53.22
C GLY A 3 -14.05 1.28 52.32
N ALA A 4 -14.54 0.03 52.32
CA ALA A 4 -13.96 -1.06 51.54
C ALA A 4 -14.83 -1.52 50.35
N GLU A 5 -16.09 -1.06 50.24
CA GLU A 5 -17.00 -1.45 49.14
C GLU A 5 -17.06 -0.45 47.98
N LEU A 6 -16.41 0.72 48.09
CA LEU A 6 -16.36 1.73 47.02
C LEU A 6 -15.13 1.62 46.10
N LEU A 7 -14.18 0.74 46.43
CA LEU A 7 -12.99 0.47 45.59
C LEU A 7 -13.18 -0.72 44.65
N GLY A 8 -14.25 -1.52 44.80
CA GLY A 8 -14.55 -2.68 43.96
C GLY A 8 -15.42 -2.39 42.73
N THR A 9 -15.94 -1.17 42.60
CA THR A 9 -16.87 -0.78 41.51
C THR A 9 -16.32 0.25 40.54
N LEU A 10 -15.11 0.78 40.78
CA LEU A 10 -14.42 1.69 39.85
C LEU A 10 -13.46 0.95 38.89
N ASP A 11 -13.24 -0.34 39.10
CA ASP A 11 -12.32 -1.17 38.30
C ASP A 11 -13.04 -2.10 37.31
N ARG A 12 -14.35 -1.88 37.11
CA ARG A 12 -15.17 -2.60 36.11
C ARG A 12 -15.73 -1.72 35.00
N SER A 13 -15.39 -0.42 35.01
CA SER A 13 -15.78 0.54 33.98
C SER A 13 -14.66 0.90 33.02
N ASN A 14 -13.46 0.28 33.16
CA ASN A 14 -12.31 0.56 32.28
C ASN A 14 -11.89 -0.64 31.40
N ASP A 15 -12.65 -1.74 31.44
CA ASP A 15 -12.45 -2.93 30.57
C ASP A 15 -13.44 -2.94 29.38
N GLN A 16 -14.05 -1.77 29.10
CA GLN A 16 -14.90 -1.52 27.93
C GLN A 16 -14.29 -0.46 27.00
N SER A 17 -12.97 -0.22 27.06
CA SER A 17 -12.25 0.29 25.90
C SER A 17 -12.17 -0.84 24.87
N ARG A 18 -13.31 -1.05 24.19
CA ARG A 18 -13.57 -2.01 23.11
C ARG A 18 -12.30 -2.24 22.29
N SER A 19 -11.88 -3.50 22.18
CA SER A 19 -10.89 -3.92 21.19
C SER A 19 -11.35 -3.44 19.81
N VAL A 20 -10.63 -2.47 19.23
CA VAL A 20 -11.07 -1.78 18.01
C VAL A 20 -10.84 -2.65 16.76
N GLY A 21 -10.07 -3.74 16.87
CA GLY A 21 -9.73 -4.60 15.74
C GLY A 21 -8.92 -5.84 16.15
N THR A 22 -8.60 -6.69 15.17
CA THR A 22 -7.79 -7.91 15.36
C THR A 22 -6.31 -7.64 15.06
N ARG A 23 -5.41 -8.03 15.96
CA ARG A 23 -3.96 -7.90 15.80
C ARG A 23 -3.39 -8.99 14.88
N PHE A 24 -2.50 -8.55 14.00
CA PHE A 24 -1.65 -9.37 13.14
C PHE A 24 -0.22 -8.84 13.19
N LEU A 25 0.77 -9.71 12.93
CA LEU A 25 2.14 -9.28 12.66
C LEU A 25 2.36 -9.22 11.15
N LEU A 26 2.71 -8.04 10.63
CA LEU A 26 3.01 -7.84 9.22
C LEU A 26 4.42 -7.28 9.04
N PHE A 27 5.16 -7.84 8.09
CA PHE A 27 6.37 -7.22 7.57
C PHE A 27 6.01 -6.07 6.61
N PRO A 28 6.42 -4.81 6.88
CA PRO A 28 6.14 -3.68 5.99
C PRO A 28 6.79 -3.80 4.62
N GLN A 29 7.95 -4.44 4.56
CA GLN A 29 8.73 -4.76 3.36
C GLN A 29 9.24 -6.19 3.50
N VAL A 30 9.84 -6.73 2.44
CA VAL A 30 10.50 -8.04 2.53
C VAL A 30 11.47 -8.15 3.72
N PRO A 31 11.39 -9.24 4.51
CA PRO A 31 12.09 -9.34 5.78
C PRO A 31 13.62 -9.47 5.67
N HIS A 32 14.16 -9.72 4.47
CA HIS A 32 15.59 -9.85 4.25
C HIS A 32 16.27 -8.54 3.85
N LEU A 33 15.51 -7.47 3.56
CA LEU A 33 16.08 -6.14 3.47
C LEU A 33 16.60 -5.73 4.86
N ALA A 34 17.74 -5.04 4.86
CA ALA A 34 18.31 -4.50 6.09
C ALA A 34 17.25 -3.66 6.82
N ASP A 35 17.20 -3.79 8.14
CA ASP A 35 16.24 -3.16 9.02
C ASP A 35 14.79 -3.65 8.94
N TYR A 36 14.37 -4.47 7.95
CA TYR A 36 12.98 -4.99 7.84
C TYR A 36 12.74 -6.38 8.40
N GLY A 37 13.74 -7.00 9.04
CA GLY A 37 13.64 -8.35 9.62
C GLY A 37 12.75 -8.49 10.86
N THR A 38 12.04 -7.44 11.29
CA THR A 38 11.08 -7.49 12.40
C THR A 38 9.71 -6.98 11.93
N PRO A 39 8.63 -7.78 12.10
CA PRO A 39 7.29 -7.37 11.71
C PRO A 39 6.69 -6.37 12.71
N GLU A 40 5.76 -5.57 12.24
CA GLU A 40 4.96 -4.63 13.02
C GLU A 40 3.63 -5.27 13.43
N THR A 41 3.20 -5.02 14.68
CA THR A 41 1.83 -5.33 15.08
C THR A 41 0.89 -4.32 14.46
N VAL A 42 -0.02 -4.80 13.62
CA VAL A 42 -1.07 -3.98 13.01
C VAL A 42 -2.44 -4.41 13.50
N TRP A 43 -3.42 -3.53 13.40
CA TRP A 43 -4.82 -3.81 13.68
C TRP A 43 -5.62 -3.76 12.39
N ILE A 44 -6.42 -4.80 12.16
CA ILE A 44 -7.46 -4.79 11.13
C ILE A 44 -8.82 -4.49 11.76
N SER A 45 -9.74 -3.89 11.02
CA SER A 45 -11.04 -3.42 11.52
C SER A 45 -11.94 -4.53 12.03
N THR A 46 -11.79 -5.76 11.52
CA THR A 46 -12.58 -6.92 11.98
C THR A 46 -12.29 -7.21 13.45
N PRO A 47 -13.32 -7.22 14.33
CA PRO A 47 -13.12 -7.44 15.76
C PRO A 47 -12.58 -8.84 16.09
N PRO A 48 -11.85 -8.99 17.22
CA PRO A 48 -11.37 -10.30 17.66
C PRO A 48 -12.50 -11.30 17.86
N GLY A 49 -12.25 -12.56 17.50
CA GLY A 49 -13.25 -13.64 17.58
C GLY A 49 -14.33 -13.61 16.49
N ARG A 50 -14.28 -12.66 15.53
CA ARG A 50 -15.12 -12.69 14.31
C ARG A 50 -14.45 -13.37 13.13
N LEU A 51 -13.13 -13.51 13.15
CA LEU A 51 -12.37 -14.28 12.18
C LEU A 51 -12.43 -15.76 12.54
N ARG A 52 -12.51 -16.62 11.52
CA ARG A 52 -12.39 -18.07 11.68
C ARG A 52 -10.94 -18.51 11.38
N PRO A 53 -10.54 -19.74 11.76
CA PRO A 53 -9.23 -20.29 11.41
C PRO A 53 -9.04 -20.31 9.89
N GLY A 54 -7.83 -19.98 9.42
CA GLY A 54 -7.59 -19.79 7.99
C GLY A 54 -6.55 -18.73 7.70
N PRO A 55 -6.63 -17.49 8.23
CA PRO A 55 -7.82 -16.81 8.70
C PRO A 55 -8.88 -16.66 7.59
N GLU A 56 -10.14 -16.48 7.96
CA GLU A 56 -11.19 -16.15 7.01
C GLU A 56 -12.29 -15.27 7.63
N ASP A 57 -12.92 -14.45 6.79
CA ASP A 57 -14.12 -13.69 7.09
C ASP A 57 -15.13 -13.74 5.94
N HIS A 58 -16.06 -12.77 5.93
CA HIS A 58 -17.11 -12.65 4.92
C HIS A 58 -16.64 -12.09 3.57
N ARG A 59 -15.38 -11.64 3.45
CA ARG A 59 -14.82 -10.99 2.25
C ARG A 59 -13.61 -11.73 1.69
N ILE A 60 -12.84 -12.38 2.56
CA ILE A 60 -11.54 -12.97 2.22
C ILE A 60 -11.38 -14.30 2.97
N TYR A 61 -10.70 -15.26 2.35
CA TYR A 61 -10.26 -16.48 3.01
C TYR A 61 -8.94 -16.97 2.43
N VAL A 62 -8.14 -17.63 3.26
CA VAL A 62 -6.88 -18.24 2.82
C VAL A 62 -7.05 -19.73 2.59
N ARG A 63 -6.49 -20.22 1.49
CA ARG A 63 -6.29 -21.65 1.21
C ARG A 63 -4.84 -21.87 0.87
N ASP A 64 -4.15 -22.61 1.73
CA ASP A 64 -2.74 -22.92 1.56
C ASP A 64 -2.57 -24.37 1.09
N PRO A 65 -2.32 -24.60 -0.21
CA PRO A 65 -2.22 -25.95 -0.78
C PRO A 65 -1.11 -26.76 -0.11
N LEU A 66 -1.42 -28.01 0.25
CA LEU A 66 -0.44 -28.95 0.80
C LEU A 66 0.54 -29.45 -0.27
N LEU A 67 0.03 -29.61 -1.49
CA LEU A 67 0.80 -30.02 -2.66
C LEU A 67 1.00 -28.81 -3.57
N ASP A 68 2.11 -28.84 -4.32
CA ASP A 68 2.37 -27.84 -5.34
C ASP A 68 1.22 -27.80 -6.34
N LYS A 69 0.83 -26.58 -6.72
CA LYS A 69 -0.16 -26.32 -7.75
C LYS A 69 0.37 -25.29 -8.74
N GLU A 70 -0.09 -25.40 -9.98
CA GLU A 70 0.16 -24.36 -10.98
C GLU A 70 -0.61 -23.08 -10.64
N PRO A 71 -0.10 -21.89 -11.00
CA PRO A 71 -0.85 -20.63 -10.91
C PRO A 71 -2.22 -20.74 -11.59
N TYR A 72 -3.20 -19.99 -11.10
CA TYR A 72 -4.50 -19.89 -11.74
C TYR A 72 -4.38 -19.27 -13.12
N GLU A 73 -5.04 -19.90 -14.09
CA GLU A 73 -5.21 -19.45 -15.46
C GLU A 73 -6.53 -20.01 -15.98
N TYR A 74 -7.29 -19.21 -16.72
CA TYR A 74 -8.54 -19.65 -17.33
C TYR A 74 -8.32 -20.94 -18.18
N PRO A 75 -9.16 -21.98 -18.02
CA PRO A 75 -10.45 -22.00 -17.31
C PRO A 75 -10.38 -22.42 -15.83
N TYR A 76 -9.19 -22.65 -15.28
CA TYR A 76 -9.01 -23.08 -13.89
C TYR A 76 -8.88 -21.84 -13.00
N LEU A 77 -9.99 -21.48 -12.39
CA LEU A 77 -10.16 -20.36 -11.47
C LEU A 77 -10.60 -20.89 -10.10
N PRO A 78 -10.65 -20.04 -9.05
CA PRO A 78 -11.19 -20.40 -7.75
C PRO A 78 -12.55 -21.13 -7.81
N PRO A 79 -12.91 -21.88 -6.76
CA PRO A 79 -12.12 -22.11 -5.54
C PRO A 79 -11.05 -23.20 -5.73
N PHE A 80 -9.98 -23.14 -4.94
CA PHE A 80 -9.01 -24.22 -4.85
C PHE A 80 -9.67 -25.50 -4.32
N VAL A 81 -9.41 -26.62 -4.99
CA VAL A 81 -9.87 -27.95 -4.59
C VAL A 81 -8.66 -28.84 -4.37
N GLY A 82 -8.40 -29.18 -3.12
CA GLY A 82 -7.27 -30.05 -2.75
C GLY A 82 -7.04 -30.09 -1.24
N GLU A 83 -6.05 -30.89 -0.84
CA GLU A 83 -5.57 -30.89 0.53
C GLU A 83 -4.86 -29.58 0.85
N VAL A 84 -5.06 -29.07 2.07
CA VAL A 84 -4.48 -27.82 2.55
C VAL A 84 -3.67 -28.07 3.82
N PHE A 85 -2.68 -27.21 4.07
CA PHE A 85 -1.97 -27.20 5.35
C PHE A 85 -2.92 -26.91 6.52
N PRO A 86 -2.57 -27.30 7.76
CA PRO A 86 -3.32 -26.91 8.95
C PRO A 86 -3.49 -25.40 9.03
N SER A 87 -4.71 -24.95 9.33
CA SER A 87 -5.08 -23.54 9.37
C SER A 87 -4.26 -22.72 10.36
N ALA A 88 -4.06 -21.44 10.05
CA ALA A 88 -3.66 -20.46 11.05
C ALA A 88 -4.80 -20.28 12.06
N GLU A 89 -4.49 -20.50 13.35
CA GLU A 89 -5.46 -20.45 14.44
C GLU A 89 -5.30 -19.15 15.24
N PRO A 90 -6.40 -18.49 15.64
CA PRO A 90 -6.31 -17.38 16.58
C PRO A 90 -5.89 -17.84 17.97
N ALA A 91 -5.28 -16.95 18.74
CA ALA A 91 -5.07 -17.11 20.17
C ALA A 91 -6.41 -17.09 20.92
N TYR A 92 -6.38 -17.42 22.21
CA TYR A 92 -7.58 -17.43 23.06
C TYR A 92 -8.31 -16.08 23.11
N ASP A 93 -7.58 -14.98 22.95
CA ASP A 93 -8.11 -13.61 22.88
C ASP A 93 -8.56 -13.19 21.47
N GLY A 94 -8.51 -14.10 20.49
CA GLY A 94 -9.04 -13.90 19.14
C GLY A 94 -8.07 -13.23 18.17
N HIS A 95 -6.80 -13.09 18.53
CA HIS A 95 -5.75 -12.45 17.73
C HIS A 95 -4.84 -13.44 17.00
N PHE A 96 -4.04 -12.96 16.03
CA PHE A 96 -3.15 -13.79 15.20
C PHE A 96 -1.66 -13.39 15.32
N ASP A 97 -1.33 -12.45 16.19
CA ASP A 97 0.02 -11.91 16.42
C ASP A 97 0.96 -12.86 17.20
N GLN A 98 0.43 -13.96 17.74
CA GLN A 98 1.16 -15.06 18.40
C GLN A 98 1.79 -16.06 17.43
N ILE A 99 1.41 -16.05 16.15
CA ILE A 99 1.80 -17.10 15.20
C ILE A 99 3.31 -17.04 14.96
N SER A 100 3.97 -18.20 15.03
CA SER A 100 5.43 -18.31 14.86
C SER A 100 5.87 -17.88 13.46
N LEU A 101 6.80 -16.93 13.38
CA LEU A 101 7.28 -16.34 12.11
C LEU A 101 7.86 -17.36 11.11
N ASN A 102 8.34 -18.50 11.60
CA ASN A 102 8.94 -19.56 10.77
C ASN A 102 7.94 -20.66 10.39
N SER A 103 6.64 -20.44 10.60
CA SER A 103 5.58 -21.42 10.34
C SER A 103 4.87 -21.14 9.02
N ARG A 104 4.29 -22.19 8.44
CA ARG A 104 3.46 -22.08 7.24
C ARG A 104 2.18 -21.26 7.53
N GLN A 105 1.64 -21.39 8.74
CA GLN A 105 0.50 -20.62 9.24
C GLN A 105 0.79 -19.11 9.26
N PHE A 106 2.04 -18.71 9.43
CA PHE A 106 2.39 -17.29 9.40
C PHE A 106 2.27 -16.68 8.01
N LEU A 107 2.56 -17.43 6.94
CA LEU A 107 2.32 -16.97 5.56
C LEU A 107 0.84 -16.68 5.35
N ALA A 108 -0.04 -17.58 5.81
CA ALA A 108 -1.48 -17.41 5.72
C ALA A 108 -1.97 -16.19 6.54
N ALA A 109 -1.50 -16.06 7.78
CA ALA A 109 -1.89 -14.95 8.65
C ALA A 109 -1.38 -13.59 8.14
N HIS A 110 -0.12 -13.52 7.67
CA HIS A 110 0.44 -12.30 7.08
C HIS A 110 -0.33 -11.91 5.83
N ALA A 111 -0.52 -12.83 4.88
CA ALA A 111 -1.24 -12.53 3.64
C ALA A 111 -2.67 -12.02 3.92
N PHE A 112 -3.43 -12.71 4.78
CA PHE A 112 -4.77 -12.26 5.18
C PHE A 112 -4.74 -10.87 5.85
N GLY A 113 -3.83 -10.68 6.80
CA GLY A 113 -3.70 -9.42 7.54
C GLY A 113 -3.31 -8.26 6.62
N ALA A 114 -2.43 -8.50 5.64
CA ALA A 114 -2.02 -7.52 4.65
C ALA A 114 -3.17 -7.10 3.73
N VAL A 115 -3.90 -8.06 3.13
CA VAL A 115 -5.08 -7.75 2.30
C VAL A 115 -6.12 -6.97 3.11
N SER A 116 -6.44 -7.43 4.33
CA SER A 116 -7.39 -6.76 5.21
C SER A 116 -6.97 -5.34 5.56
N ARG A 117 -5.67 -5.14 5.84
CA ARG A 117 -5.11 -3.83 6.17
C ARG A 117 -5.18 -2.86 4.99
N VAL A 118 -4.90 -3.32 3.77
CA VAL A 118 -5.02 -2.50 2.55
C VAL A 118 -6.48 -2.07 2.35
N LEU A 119 -7.43 -2.98 2.52
CA LEU A 119 -8.86 -2.65 2.45
C LEU A 119 -9.25 -1.62 3.50
N ASP A 120 -8.87 -1.82 4.76
CA ASP A 120 -9.17 -0.86 5.84
C ASP A 120 -8.66 0.55 5.53
N ILE A 121 -7.44 0.65 4.99
CA ILE A 121 -6.83 1.93 4.59
C ILE A 121 -7.69 2.60 3.51
N TRP A 122 -7.97 1.91 2.41
CA TRP A 122 -8.68 2.51 1.28
C TRP A 122 -10.16 2.78 1.57
N GLU A 123 -10.82 1.91 2.32
CA GLU A 123 -12.20 2.12 2.77
C GLU A 123 -12.33 3.31 3.71
N SER A 124 -11.29 3.60 4.51
CA SER A 124 -11.28 4.78 5.37
C SER A 124 -11.27 6.09 4.55
N TYR A 125 -10.50 6.15 3.45
CA TYR A 125 -10.50 7.31 2.56
C TYR A 125 -11.77 7.40 1.70
N LEU A 126 -12.30 6.26 1.26
CA LEU A 126 -13.54 6.19 0.48
C LEU A 126 -14.78 6.49 1.33
N GLY A 127 -14.69 6.30 2.66
CA GLY A 127 -15.81 6.44 3.59
C GLY A 127 -16.89 5.37 3.44
N ARG A 128 -16.60 4.28 2.74
CA ARG A 128 -17.53 3.16 2.50
C ARG A 128 -16.78 1.85 2.22
N PRO A 129 -17.42 0.69 2.46
CA PRO A 129 -16.85 -0.60 2.06
C PRO A 129 -16.70 -0.74 0.53
N ILE A 130 -15.67 -1.46 0.11
CA ILE A 130 -15.41 -1.89 -1.26
C ILE A 130 -16.05 -3.26 -1.47
N THR A 131 -16.99 -3.34 -2.42
CA THR A 131 -17.52 -4.60 -2.93
C THR A 131 -16.62 -5.09 -4.06
N TRP A 132 -16.20 -6.35 -4.01
CA TRP A 132 -15.35 -6.92 -5.06
C TRP A 132 -16.02 -6.89 -6.44
N TYR A 133 -15.26 -6.51 -7.47
CA TYR A 133 -15.73 -6.49 -8.87
C TYR A 133 -16.17 -7.87 -9.41
N PHE A 134 -15.79 -8.95 -8.73
CA PHE A 134 -16.20 -10.33 -9.03
C PHE A 134 -17.34 -10.85 -8.14
N ALA A 135 -17.95 -10.00 -7.31
CA ALA A 135 -18.94 -10.41 -6.29
C ALA A 135 -20.18 -11.13 -6.84
N GLU A 136 -20.50 -10.97 -8.13
CA GLU A 136 -21.59 -11.70 -8.79
C GLU A 136 -21.27 -13.19 -9.02
N THR A 137 -19.99 -13.54 -9.06
CA THR A 137 -19.51 -14.92 -9.28
C THR A 137 -18.92 -15.52 -8.00
N TYR A 138 -18.07 -14.77 -7.30
CA TYR A 138 -17.39 -15.19 -6.09
C TYR A 138 -17.67 -14.20 -4.96
N GLU A 139 -18.26 -14.66 -3.86
CA GLU A 139 -18.57 -13.78 -2.73
C GLU A 139 -17.31 -13.25 -2.01
N ARG A 140 -16.18 -13.97 -2.14
CA ARG A 140 -14.95 -13.72 -1.37
C ARG A 140 -13.71 -13.89 -2.23
N LEU A 141 -12.68 -13.11 -1.91
CA LEU A 141 -11.33 -13.28 -2.45
C LEU A 141 -10.68 -14.52 -1.83
N GLU A 142 -10.22 -15.46 -2.66
CA GLU A 142 -9.36 -16.56 -2.24
C GLU A 142 -7.89 -16.15 -2.25
N ILE A 143 -7.19 -16.33 -1.14
CA ILE A 143 -5.74 -16.09 -1.05
C ILE A 143 -5.02 -17.43 -1.05
N ILE A 144 -4.11 -17.61 -2.00
CA ILE A 144 -3.12 -18.69 -2.01
C ILE A 144 -1.78 -18.09 -1.56
N PRO A 145 -1.31 -18.37 -0.33
CA PRO A 145 -0.13 -17.73 0.24
C PRO A 145 1.20 -18.34 -0.25
N TRP A 146 1.14 -19.37 -1.09
CA TRP A 146 2.31 -20.00 -1.67
C TRP A 146 1.99 -20.72 -2.98
N VAL A 147 2.73 -20.37 -4.02
CA VAL A 147 2.82 -21.09 -5.29
C VAL A 147 4.31 -21.22 -5.64
N ASP A 148 4.75 -22.36 -6.16
CA ASP A 148 6.15 -22.51 -6.59
C ASP A 148 6.41 -21.79 -7.91
N TRP A 149 6.40 -20.46 -7.86
CA TRP A 149 6.44 -19.57 -9.00
C TRP A 149 7.09 -18.25 -8.60
N ASN A 150 8.01 -17.73 -9.42
CA ASN A 150 8.70 -16.49 -9.13
C ASN A 150 7.89 -15.26 -9.56
N ASN A 151 6.65 -15.15 -9.09
CA ASN A 151 5.81 -13.96 -9.26
C ASN A 151 4.64 -13.94 -8.26
N ALA A 152 3.86 -12.86 -8.27
CA ALA A 152 2.55 -12.77 -7.64
C ALA A 152 1.52 -12.33 -8.67
N GLN A 153 0.25 -12.67 -8.44
CA GLN A 153 -0.84 -12.17 -9.27
C GLN A 153 -2.15 -12.08 -8.50
N SER A 154 -3.00 -11.17 -8.94
CA SER A 154 -4.41 -11.12 -8.59
C SER A 154 -5.26 -11.23 -9.86
N GLY A 155 -6.45 -11.79 -9.71
CA GLY A 155 -7.39 -11.95 -10.80
C GLY A 155 -8.82 -12.10 -10.32
N TYR A 156 -9.67 -12.64 -11.17
CA TYR A 156 -11.10 -12.76 -10.91
C TYR A 156 -11.39 -13.76 -9.79
N GLY A 157 -11.44 -13.27 -8.54
CA GLY A 157 -11.73 -14.05 -7.33
C GLY A 157 -10.51 -14.55 -6.55
N TYR A 158 -9.27 -14.22 -6.96
CA TYR A 158 -8.07 -14.73 -6.29
C TYR A 158 -6.92 -13.74 -6.15
N LEU A 159 -6.06 -14.05 -5.18
CA LEU A 159 -4.70 -13.56 -5.01
C LEU A 159 -3.76 -14.77 -4.86
N GLU A 160 -2.72 -14.86 -5.67
CA GLU A 160 -1.69 -15.90 -5.61
C GLU A 160 -0.33 -15.29 -5.36
N LEU A 161 0.35 -15.83 -4.35
CA LEU A 161 1.63 -15.33 -3.88
C LEU A 161 2.67 -16.42 -4.09
N GLY A 162 3.59 -16.16 -5.00
CA GLY A 162 4.70 -17.05 -5.26
C GLY A 162 5.86 -16.90 -4.29
N VAL A 163 7.04 -17.32 -4.74
CA VAL A 163 8.28 -17.32 -3.98
C VAL A 163 9.46 -16.96 -4.87
N ASP A 164 10.26 -15.99 -4.42
CA ASP A 164 11.58 -15.75 -4.99
C ASP A 164 12.61 -16.70 -4.36
N ARG A 165 13.53 -17.22 -5.16
CA ARG A 165 14.58 -18.14 -4.72
C ARG A 165 15.93 -17.46 -4.92
N ALA A 166 16.58 -17.10 -3.82
CA ALA A 166 17.92 -16.54 -3.89
C ALA A 166 18.93 -17.56 -4.45
N PRO A 167 20.03 -17.08 -5.05
CA PRO A 167 21.11 -17.95 -5.53
C PRO A 167 21.72 -18.87 -4.46
N ASP A 168 21.58 -18.52 -3.17
CA ASP A 168 22.05 -19.32 -2.04
C ASP A 168 21.02 -20.38 -1.56
N GLY A 169 19.91 -20.53 -2.27
CA GLY A 169 18.87 -21.52 -1.99
C GLY A 169 17.84 -21.10 -0.93
N ARG A 170 17.92 -19.86 -0.41
CA ARG A 170 16.88 -19.32 0.48
C ARG A 170 15.62 -18.96 -0.31
N ASN A 171 14.47 -19.21 0.31
CA ASN A 171 13.16 -18.85 -0.21
C ASN A 171 12.68 -17.54 0.42
N TYR A 172 12.17 -16.64 -0.42
CA TYR A 172 11.53 -15.39 -0.03
C TYR A 172 10.09 -15.39 -0.54
N PRO A 173 9.14 -15.91 0.26
CA PRO A 173 7.74 -15.93 -0.12
C PRO A 173 7.18 -14.51 -0.25
N TYR A 174 6.47 -14.23 -1.35
CA TYR A 174 5.77 -12.95 -1.52
C TYR A 174 4.64 -12.75 -0.51
N ALA A 175 4.16 -13.83 0.11
CA ALA A 175 3.25 -13.76 1.24
C ALA A 175 3.83 -13.08 2.49
N LEU A 176 5.12 -12.75 2.51
CA LEU A 176 5.76 -11.92 3.53
C LEU A 176 6.11 -10.51 3.04
N ASN A 177 5.71 -10.15 1.81
CA ASN A 177 5.95 -8.84 1.23
C ASN A 177 4.64 -8.04 1.17
N PHE A 178 4.44 -7.14 2.14
CA PHE A 178 3.23 -6.30 2.16
C PHE A 178 3.07 -5.48 0.88
N ASP A 179 4.15 -4.90 0.35
CA ASP A 179 4.09 -4.09 -0.86
C ASP A 179 3.60 -4.87 -2.08
N THR A 180 4.12 -6.09 -2.30
CA THR A 180 3.62 -6.96 -3.37
C THR A 180 2.13 -7.26 -3.18
N ILE A 181 1.71 -7.58 -1.95
CA ILE A 181 0.29 -7.85 -1.67
C ILE A 181 -0.56 -6.60 -1.91
N ALA A 182 -0.11 -5.43 -1.47
CA ALA A 182 -0.83 -4.17 -1.62
C ALA A 182 -0.96 -3.73 -3.08
N HIS A 183 0.08 -3.98 -3.89
CA HIS A 183 0.03 -3.78 -5.34
C HIS A 183 -1.03 -4.69 -5.99
N GLU A 184 -0.98 -6.00 -5.73
CA GLU A 184 -1.92 -6.96 -6.32
C GLU A 184 -3.37 -6.71 -5.85
N VAL A 185 -3.59 -6.45 -4.56
CA VAL A 185 -4.91 -6.07 -4.05
C VAL A 185 -5.37 -4.74 -4.64
N GLY A 186 -4.43 -3.83 -4.93
CA GLY A 186 -4.67 -2.59 -5.64
C GLY A 186 -5.41 -2.81 -6.94
N HIS A 187 -5.01 -3.79 -7.76
CA HIS A 187 -5.74 -4.14 -8.99
C HIS A 187 -7.22 -4.46 -8.73
N ALA A 188 -7.50 -5.34 -7.77
CA ALA A 188 -8.86 -5.75 -7.42
C ALA A 188 -9.71 -4.57 -6.88
N ILE A 189 -9.11 -3.69 -6.08
CA ILE A 189 -9.75 -2.46 -5.60
C ILE A 189 -10.08 -1.57 -6.80
N LEU A 190 -9.12 -1.30 -7.67
CA LEU A 190 -9.27 -0.38 -8.81
C LEU A 190 -10.35 -0.84 -9.80
N PHE A 191 -10.42 -2.14 -10.11
CA PHE A 191 -11.53 -2.71 -10.89
C PHE A 191 -12.88 -2.50 -10.21
N SER A 192 -12.94 -2.49 -8.88
CA SER A 192 -14.16 -2.23 -8.13
C SER A 192 -14.55 -0.74 -8.09
N LEU A 193 -13.58 0.16 -8.31
CA LEU A 193 -13.82 1.61 -8.27
C LEU A 193 -14.24 2.20 -9.61
N PHE A 194 -13.54 1.86 -10.70
CA PHE A 194 -13.82 2.42 -12.03
C PHE A 194 -14.21 1.39 -13.08
N GLY A 195 -14.32 0.11 -12.72
CA GLY A 195 -14.82 -0.96 -13.59
C GLY A 195 -13.74 -1.69 -14.39
N VAL A 196 -14.21 -2.63 -15.22
CA VAL A 196 -13.39 -3.43 -16.15
C VAL A 196 -13.76 -3.01 -17.58
N PRO A 197 -12.80 -2.68 -18.45
CA PRO A 197 -13.09 -2.20 -19.80
C PRO A 197 -13.68 -3.32 -20.66
N ALA A 198 -14.79 -3.03 -21.35
CA ALA A 198 -15.50 -3.97 -22.21
C ALA A 198 -14.67 -4.41 -23.42
N ASN A 199 -13.78 -3.54 -23.90
CA ASN A 199 -12.91 -3.80 -25.04
C ASN A 199 -11.59 -4.53 -24.67
N GLY A 200 -11.44 -4.91 -23.39
CA GLY A 200 -10.28 -5.61 -22.87
C GLY A 200 -9.20 -4.68 -22.31
N LEU A 201 -8.30 -5.25 -21.50
CA LEU A 201 -7.34 -4.48 -20.68
C LEU A 201 -6.27 -3.73 -21.50
N LYS A 202 -5.97 -4.19 -22.72
CA LYS A 202 -4.84 -3.69 -23.53
C LYS A 202 -5.18 -2.49 -24.42
N THR A 203 -6.42 -2.01 -24.40
CA THR A 203 -6.83 -0.87 -25.22
C THR A 203 -6.60 0.46 -24.50
N GLY A 204 -5.99 1.42 -25.19
CA GLY A 204 -5.77 2.78 -24.66
C GLY A 204 -4.80 2.81 -23.47
N ASP A 205 -5.00 3.77 -22.58
CA ASP A 205 -4.13 3.99 -21.41
C ASP A 205 -4.53 3.12 -20.20
N PHE A 206 -5.64 2.36 -20.28
CA PHE A 206 -6.22 1.66 -19.14
C PHE A 206 -5.20 0.83 -18.36
N ALA A 207 -4.53 -0.12 -19.02
CA ALA A 207 -3.58 -0.99 -18.33
C ALA A 207 -2.43 -0.21 -17.67
N SER A 208 -1.90 0.82 -18.34
CA SER A 208 -0.77 1.60 -17.83
C SER A 208 -1.17 2.46 -16.63
N PHE A 209 -2.35 3.09 -16.69
CA PHE A 209 -2.93 3.81 -15.56
C PHE A 209 -3.28 2.88 -14.40
N HIS A 210 -3.81 1.70 -14.70
CA HIS A 210 -4.19 0.69 -13.72
C HIS A 210 -2.96 0.15 -12.97
N GLU A 211 -1.85 -0.12 -13.68
CA GLU A 211 -0.55 -0.44 -13.06
C GLU A 211 -0.01 0.72 -12.22
N ALA A 212 -0.03 1.96 -12.74
CA ALA A 212 0.41 3.14 -11.98
C ALA A 212 -0.37 3.27 -10.66
N SER A 213 -1.68 3.09 -10.72
CA SER A 213 -2.57 3.22 -9.57
C SER A 213 -2.39 2.06 -8.57
N ALA A 214 -2.03 0.87 -9.03
CA ALA A 214 -1.67 -0.25 -8.16
C ALA A 214 -0.34 0.01 -7.42
N ASP A 215 0.66 0.57 -8.11
CA ASP A 215 1.91 1.03 -7.49
C ASP A 215 1.66 2.12 -6.44
N ILE A 216 0.80 3.10 -6.75
CA ILE A 216 0.40 4.16 -5.82
C ILE A 216 -0.37 3.58 -4.62
N THR A 217 -1.24 2.58 -4.85
CA THR A 217 -1.95 1.86 -3.78
C THR A 217 -0.96 1.24 -2.81
N SER A 218 0.06 0.56 -3.32
CA SER A 218 1.14 -0.02 -2.51
C SER A 218 1.87 1.05 -1.72
N LEU A 219 2.37 2.09 -2.39
CA LEU A 219 3.16 3.16 -1.78
C LEU A 219 2.41 3.86 -0.64
N LEU A 220 1.16 4.26 -0.88
CA LEU A 220 0.35 4.94 0.14
C LEU A 220 -0.01 4.00 1.29
N SER A 221 -0.20 2.71 1.03
CA SER A 221 -0.47 1.71 2.07
C SER A 221 0.76 1.42 2.93
N PHE A 222 1.96 1.37 2.34
CA PHE A 222 3.23 1.24 3.07
C PHE A 222 3.42 2.40 4.07
N LEU A 223 3.07 3.62 3.68
CA LEU A 223 3.15 4.81 4.54
C LEU A 223 2.23 4.75 5.77
N HIS A 224 1.41 3.71 5.95
CA HIS A 224 0.62 3.46 7.17
C HIS A 224 1.33 2.60 8.22
N PHE A 225 2.54 2.10 7.95
CA PHE A 225 3.36 1.42 8.95
C PHE A 225 4.13 2.45 9.79
N ASP A 226 3.94 2.40 11.11
CA ASP A 226 4.60 3.33 12.03
C ASP A 226 6.12 3.10 12.01
N SER A 227 6.54 1.84 12.02
CA SER A 227 7.95 1.45 11.92
C SER A 227 8.53 1.69 10.53
N GLY A 228 7.71 1.58 9.47
CA GLY A 228 8.10 1.89 8.10
C GLY A 228 8.44 3.37 7.93
N LEU A 229 7.56 4.26 8.39
CA LEU A 229 7.79 5.71 8.40
C LEU A 229 9.03 6.11 9.21
N ASP A 230 9.23 5.52 10.39
CA ASP A 230 10.40 5.81 11.23
C ASP A 230 11.71 5.37 10.57
N ARG A 231 11.71 4.25 9.84
CA ARG A 231 12.89 3.77 9.11
C ARG A 231 13.18 4.65 7.90
N LEU A 232 12.17 4.88 7.08
CA LEU A 232 12.22 5.75 5.91
C LEU A 232 12.82 7.12 6.26
N LEU A 233 12.25 7.82 7.24
CA LEU A 233 12.69 9.17 7.61
C LEU A 233 14.10 9.19 8.21
N ARG A 234 14.49 8.14 8.95
CA ARG A 234 15.86 8.01 9.47
C ARG A 234 16.88 7.71 8.37
N HIS A 235 16.54 6.85 7.41
CA HIS A 235 17.41 6.52 6.28
C HIS A 235 17.65 7.73 5.39
N CYS A 236 16.63 8.56 5.22
CA CYS A 236 16.71 9.73 4.35
C CYS A 236 17.05 11.03 5.09
N ASP A 237 17.27 10.99 6.41
CA ASP A 237 17.51 12.17 7.26
C ASP A 237 16.42 13.28 7.08
N GLY A 238 15.20 12.86 6.75
CA GLY A 238 14.04 13.73 6.46
C GLY A 238 13.88 14.16 4.99
N ASN A 239 14.80 13.80 4.09
CA ASN A 239 14.76 14.12 2.65
C ASN A 239 14.26 12.93 1.81
N LEU A 240 12.97 12.93 1.45
CA LEU A 240 12.32 11.82 0.74
C LEU A 240 12.85 11.55 -0.68
N LEU A 241 13.64 12.46 -1.26
CA LEU A 241 14.23 12.28 -2.60
C LEU A 241 15.49 11.42 -2.57
N VAL A 242 16.16 11.27 -1.41
CA VAL A 242 17.25 10.31 -1.26
C VAL A 242 16.71 8.90 -1.52
N LEU A 243 17.45 8.06 -2.28
CA LEU A 243 17.06 6.67 -2.52
C LEU A 243 16.67 5.98 -1.20
N ASN A 244 15.42 5.55 -1.13
CA ASN A 244 14.78 4.99 0.04
C ASN A 244 13.68 4.01 -0.39
N GLU A 245 12.92 3.50 0.57
CA GLU A 245 11.89 2.50 0.37
C GLU A 245 10.69 3.04 -0.41
N LEU A 246 10.30 4.31 -0.24
CA LEU A 246 9.26 4.91 -1.10
C LEU A 246 9.71 4.99 -2.55
N ASN A 247 11.01 5.19 -2.75
CA ASN A 247 11.59 5.22 -4.08
C ASN A 247 11.68 3.83 -4.70
N ARG A 248 11.45 2.72 -3.98
CA ARG A 248 11.52 1.36 -4.52
C ARG A 248 10.21 0.62 -4.27
N ILE A 249 9.30 0.67 -5.25
CA ILE A 249 8.04 -0.08 -5.20
C ILE A 249 8.28 -1.49 -5.75
N ALA A 250 7.74 -2.49 -5.06
CA ALA A 250 7.69 -3.88 -5.50
C ALA A 250 9.05 -4.45 -5.95
N GLU A 251 10.11 -4.21 -5.16
CA GLU A 251 11.53 -4.48 -5.48
C GLU A 251 11.85 -5.92 -5.92
N LEU A 252 10.95 -6.90 -5.72
CA LEU A 252 11.32 -8.32 -5.74
C LEU A 252 10.44 -9.28 -6.55
N THR A 253 9.44 -8.83 -7.32
CA THR A 253 8.62 -9.75 -8.13
C THR A 253 9.28 -10.16 -9.45
N GLY A 254 10.03 -11.27 -9.49
CA GLY A 254 10.49 -11.94 -10.73
C GLY A 254 11.04 -11.02 -11.83
N ASP A 255 10.42 -11.08 -13.03
CA ASP A 255 10.78 -10.28 -14.21
C ASP A 255 10.31 -8.81 -14.13
N ARG A 256 9.54 -8.41 -13.09
CA ARG A 256 9.19 -7.01 -12.85
C ARG A 256 10.38 -6.31 -12.19
N GLN A 257 11.04 -5.44 -12.96
CA GLN A 257 12.16 -4.62 -12.50
C GLN A 257 11.76 -3.77 -11.29
N ILE A 258 12.74 -3.43 -10.43
CA ILE A 258 12.60 -2.44 -9.34
C ILE A 258 11.90 -1.19 -9.90
N ARG A 259 10.70 -0.89 -9.41
CA ARG A 259 9.94 0.28 -9.86
C ARG A 259 10.32 1.48 -9.00
N LEU A 260 10.80 2.54 -9.65
CA LEU A 260 11.15 3.77 -8.95
C LEU A 260 9.97 4.74 -8.95
N ALA A 261 9.37 4.99 -7.79
CA ALA A 261 8.33 6.01 -7.64
C ALA A 261 8.89 7.39 -7.99
N SER A 262 10.04 7.73 -7.39
CA SER A 262 10.87 8.86 -7.80
C SER A 262 11.55 8.58 -9.14
N ASN A 263 11.00 9.14 -10.20
CA ASN A 263 11.56 9.06 -11.55
C ASN A 263 11.31 10.36 -12.31
N ALA A 264 12.19 10.74 -13.23
CA ALA A 264 12.05 11.98 -14.02
C ALA A 264 11.34 11.77 -15.37
N ARG A 265 10.58 10.67 -15.56
CA ARG A 265 9.99 10.33 -16.86
C ARG A 265 8.79 11.19 -17.22
N ARG A 266 8.74 11.59 -18.49
CA ARG A 266 7.58 12.25 -19.12
C ARG A 266 6.87 11.36 -20.13
N MET A 267 5.64 11.70 -20.48
CA MET A 267 4.83 10.92 -21.43
C MET A 267 5.48 10.80 -22.83
N SER A 268 6.26 11.79 -23.28
CA SER A 268 7.01 11.70 -24.55
C SER A 268 8.23 10.79 -24.52
N GLU A 269 8.69 10.38 -23.34
CA GLU A 269 9.93 9.61 -23.14
C GLU A 269 9.71 8.12 -22.89
N VAL A 270 8.46 7.72 -22.67
CA VAL A 270 8.08 6.35 -22.32
C VAL A 270 7.51 5.60 -23.52
N THR A 271 7.66 4.28 -23.49
CA THR A 271 7.15 3.40 -24.55
C THR A 271 5.67 3.04 -24.33
N ALA A 272 5.12 2.19 -25.20
CA ALA A 272 3.78 1.62 -25.02
C ALA A 272 3.78 0.40 -24.08
N GLU A 273 4.95 -0.03 -23.58
CA GLU A 273 5.04 -1.07 -22.57
C GLU A 273 4.38 -0.58 -21.27
N ILE A 274 3.54 -1.42 -20.66
CA ILE A 274 2.60 -1.01 -19.61
C ILE A 274 3.33 -0.40 -18.41
N HIS A 275 4.41 -1.04 -17.96
CA HIS A 275 5.14 -0.57 -16.78
C HIS A 275 5.97 0.68 -17.09
N ASP A 276 6.54 0.80 -18.28
CA ASP A 276 7.27 2.00 -18.67
C ASP A 276 6.30 3.19 -18.84
N ARG A 277 5.14 2.95 -19.44
CA ARG A 277 4.08 3.95 -19.64
C ARG A 277 3.39 4.38 -18.35
N SER A 278 3.43 3.57 -17.29
CA SER A 278 2.84 3.92 -15.98
C SER A 278 3.68 4.94 -15.20
N ARG A 279 4.99 5.00 -15.46
CA ARG A 279 5.97 5.78 -14.68
C ARG A 279 5.67 7.28 -14.55
N PRO A 280 5.23 8.00 -15.60
CA PRO A 280 4.96 9.43 -15.47
C PRO A 280 3.85 9.68 -14.45
N PHE A 281 2.75 8.93 -14.49
CA PHE A 281 1.65 9.14 -13.54
C PHE A 281 2.06 8.81 -12.10
N THR A 282 2.75 7.68 -11.88
CA THR A 282 3.29 7.32 -10.55
C THR A 282 4.22 8.40 -10.01
N GLY A 283 5.09 8.92 -10.87
CA GLY A 283 6.03 9.98 -10.50
C GLY A 283 5.35 11.30 -10.14
N ALA A 284 4.31 11.71 -10.88
CA ALA A 284 3.57 12.95 -10.55
C ALA A 284 2.91 12.88 -9.18
N VAL A 285 2.34 11.71 -8.83
CA VAL A 285 1.75 11.49 -7.51
C VAL A 285 2.82 11.51 -6.42
N PHE A 286 3.97 10.87 -6.66
CA PHE A 286 5.09 10.89 -5.72
C PHE A 286 5.63 12.31 -5.50
N ASP A 287 5.88 13.06 -6.57
CA ASP A 287 6.34 14.46 -6.50
C ASP A 287 5.34 15.32 -5.72
N THR A 288 4.04 15.09 -5.91
CA THR A 288 2.99 15.82 -5.16
C THR A 288 3.05 15.51 -3.66
N ILE A 289 3.33 14.26 -3.25
CA ILE A 289 3.55 13.93 -1.83
C ILE A 289 4.74 14.72 -1.28
N VAL A 290 5.85 14.77 -2.02
CA VAL A 290 7.06 15.48 -1.61
C VAL A 290 6.83 16.99 -1.54
N ASP A 291 6.16 17.59 -2.53
CA ASP A 291 5.81 19.01 -2.58
C ASP A 291 4.96 19.42 -1.37
N VAL A 292 3.90 18.67 -1.09
CA VAL A 292 3.01 18.93 0.06
C VAL A 292 3.74 18.73 1.37
N TYR A 293 4.59 17.70 1.47
CA TYR A 293 5.43 17.46 2.63
C TYR A 293 6.43 18.62 2.87
N HIS A 294 7.14 19.08 1.84
CA HIS A 294 8.05 20.22 1.93
C HIS A 294 7.31 21.50 2.33
N ALA A 295 6.14 21.77 1.73
CA ALA A 295 5.30 22.92 2.10
C ALA A 295 4.89 22.86 3.58
N ALA A 296 4.49 21.68 4.06
CA ALA A 296 4.13 21.48 5.46
C ALA A 296 5.32 21.65 6.41
N LEU A 297 6.52 21.15 6.05
CA LEU A 297 7.75 21.38 6.82
C LEU A 297 8.07 22.88 6.94
N VAL A 298 7.98 23.63 5.85
CA VAL A 298 8.24 25.09 5.87
C VAL A 298 7.20 25.82 6.72
N HIS A 299 5.92 25.48 6.55
CA HIS A 299 4.83 26.07 7.33
C HIS A 299 5.02 25.91 8.84
N GLU A 300 5.45 24.72 9.28
CA GLU A 300 5.70 24.41 10.70
C GLU A 300 7.08 24.89 11.21
N GLY A 301 7.84 25.63 10.41
CA GLY A 301 9.20 26.08 10.77
C GLY A 301 10.18 24.92 11.00
N LEU A 302 9.97 23.82 10.28
CA LEU A 302 10.82 22.63 10.26
C LEU A 302 11.85 22.67 9.12
N ALA A 303 11.64 23.51 8.09
CA ALA A 303 12.59 23.73 7.00
C ALA A 303 12.66 25.22 6.61
N ASP A 304 13.72 25.58 5.89
CA ASP A 304 13.92 26.93 5.32
C ASP A 304 12.98 27.15 4.12
N GLU A 305 12.43 28.34 3.96
CA GLU A 305 11.52 28.69 2.85
C GLU A 305 12.14 28.45 1.46
N ARG A 306 13.48 28.57 1.36
CA ARG A 306 14.22 28.26 0.13
C ARG A 306 14.07 26.81 -0.34
N LEU A 307 13.64 25.89 0.54
CA LEU A 307 13.31 24.52 0.16
C LEU A 307 12.24 24.47 -0.93
N LEU A 308 11.24 25.35 -0.88
CA LEU A 308 10.13 25.37 -1.85
C LEU A 308 10.55 25.93 -3.23
N GLY A 309 11.75 26.50 -3.32
CA GLY A 309 12.31 26.99 -4.58
C GLY A 309 13.15 25.95 -5.34
N ILE A 310 13.30 24.74 -4.82
CA ILE A 310 14.03 23.65 -5.48
C ILE A 310 13.07 22.87 -6.36
N ASP A 311 13.40 22.70 -7.64
CA ASP A 311 12.65 21.83 -8.55
C ASP A 311 12.95 20.36 -8.23
N ILE A 312 11.99 19.68 -7.59
CA ILE A 312 12.14 18.29 -7.17
C ILE A 312 12.02 17.28 -8.32
N LYS A 313 11.64 17.73 -9.53
CA LYS A 313 11.37 16.87 -10.69
C LYS A 313 12.65 16.58 -11.48
N ASP A 314 13.67 17.42 -11.33
CA ASP A 314 15.01 17.27 -11.92
C ASP A 314 16.10 17.69 -10.94
N VAL A 315 16.41 16.80 -9.98
CA VAL A 315 17.32 17.07 -8.86
C VAL A 315 18.71 16.54 -9.16
N ASP A 316 19.71 17.42 -9.12
CA ASP A 316 21.11 17.02 -9.17
C ASP A 316 21.68 16.72 -7.76
N GLN A 317 22.95 16.27 -7.69
CA GLN A 317 23.59 16.00 -6.39
C GLN A 317 23.70 17.24 -5.49
N SER A 318 23.83 18.43 -6.08
CA SER A 318 23.93 19.68 -5.33
C SER A 318 22.60 20.07 -4.73
N ASP A 319 21.50 19.86 -5.44
CA ASP A 319 20.14 20.11 -4.94
C ASP A 319 19.76 19.11 -3.85
N MET A 320 20.11 17.82 -4.02
CA MET A 320 19.97 16.82 -2.94
C MET A 320 20.69 17.24 -1.65
N GLN A 321 21.91 17.76 -1.77
CA GLN A 321 22.66 18.26 -0.62
C GLN A 321 21.97 19.48 0.01
N ARG A 322 21.47 20.42 -0.79
CA ARG A 322 20.73 21.60 -0.28
C ARG A 322 19.46 21.21 0.47
N ILE A 323 18.66 20.29 -0.08
CA ILE A 323 17.44 19.79 0.59
C ILE A 323 17.82 19.17 1.93
N SER A 324 18.89 18.37 1.96
CA SER A 324 19.37 17.74 3.19
C SER A 324 19.84 18.81 4.20
N ASP A 325 20.58 19.83 3.76
CA ASP A 325 21.02 20.94 4.61
C ASP A 325 19.85 21.71 5.23
N PHE A 326 18.72 21.83 4.50
CA PHE A 326 17.50 22.47 5.00
C PHE A 326 16.71 21.61 5.98
N THR A 327 16.85 20.29 5.95
CA THR A 327 15.97 19.35 6.67
C THR A 327 16.67 18.62 7.82
N SER A 328 17.90 18.10 7.63
CA SER A 328 18.54 17.15 8.55
C SER A 328 18.68 17.66 9.98
N ARG A 329 19.02 18.95 10.17
CA ARG A 329 19.18 19.51 11.52
C ARG A 329 17.86 19.53 12.28
N ALA A 330 16.80 20.00 11.62
CA ALA A 330 15.48 20.07 12.22
C ALA A 330 14.90 18.67 12.43
N PHE A 331 15.12 17.75 11.50
CA PHE A 331 14.74 16.35 11.63
C PHE A 331 15.35 15.71 12.87
N ARG A 332 16.67 15.82 13.06
CA ARG A 332 17.36 15.27 14.25
C ARG A 332 16.84 15.84 15.57
N ALA A 333 16.38 17.08 15.57
CA ALA A 333 15.81 17.72 16.77
C ALA A 333 14.34 17.36 16.99
N ARG A 334 13.56 17.12 15.91
CA ARG A 334 12.09 17.02 15.94
C ARG A 334 11.57 15.92 14.99
N PRO A 335 12.00 14.65 15.11
CA PRO A 335 11.67 13.60 14.14
C PRO A 335 10.16 13.29 14.09
N PHE A 336 9.46 13.38 15.22
CA PHE A 336 8.00 13.15 15.28
C PHE A 336 7.19 14.20 14.49
N MET A 337 7.70 15.44 14.40
CA MET A 337 7.02 16.48 13.62
C MET A 337 7.15 16.20 12.12
N PHE A 338 8.33 15.75 11.67
CA PHE A 338 8.54 15.31 10.28
C PHE A 338 7.60 14.15 9.91
N LYS A 339 7.52 13.14 10.79
CA LYS A 339 6.56 12.03 10.63
C LYS A 339 5.12 12.51 10.51
N SER A 340 4.72 13.46 11.35
CA SER A 340 3.37 14.05 11.31
C SER A 340 3.10 14.79 10.00
N MET A 341 4.09 15.52 9.47
CA MET A 341 3.95 16.20 8.17
C MET A 341 3.86 15.24 7.00
N LEU A 342 4.62 14.14 7.03
CA LEU A 342 4.52 13.09 6.01
C LEU A 342 3.18 12.36 6.07
N ILE A 343 2.68 12.05 7.28
CA ILE A 343 1.33 11.48 7.47
C ILE A 343 0.27 12.40 6.86
N ARG A 344 0.37 13.71 7.12
CA ARG A 344 -0.55 14.69 6.55
C ARG A 344 -0.50 14.71 5.02
N ALA A 345 0.69 14.78 4.42
CA ALA A 345 0.86 14.79 2.97
C ALA A 345 0.31 13.51 2.32
N ARG A 346 0.59 12.34 2.93
CA ARG A 346 0.01 11.04 2.54
C ARG A 346 -1.51 11.09 2.55
N ASP A 347 -2.12 11.56 3.64
CA ASP A 347 -3.58 11.55 3.82
C ASP A 347 -4.28 12.49 2.83
N GLU A 348 -3.71 13.68 2.59
CA GLU A 348 -4.24 14.64 1.61
C GLU A 348 -4.19 14.05 0.18
N VAL A 349 -3.05 13.49 -0.24
CA VAL A 349 -2.91 12.86 -1.56
C VAL A 349 -3.81 11.63 -1.71
N ALA A 350 -3.83 10.74 -0.72
CA ALA A 350 -4.63 9.52 -0.77
C ALA A 350 -6.13 9.84 -0.81
N LEU A 351 -6.58 10.86 -0.06
CA LEU A 351 -7.98 11.28 -0.06
C LEU A 351 -8.39 11.87 -1.42
N ALA A 352 -7.52 12.66 -2.07
CA ALA A 352 -7.79 13.16 -3.43
C ALA A 352 -7.96 12.02 -4.43
N LEU A 353 -7.04 11.04 -4.42
CA LEU A 353 -7.12 9.86 -5.30
C LEU A 353 -8.36 9.00 -5.03
N ALA A 354 -8.68 8.74 -3.75
CA ALA A 354 -9.87 7.99 -3.35
C ALA A 354 -11.18 8.69 -3.75
N GLN A 355 -11.18 10.03 -3.83
CA GLN A 355 -12.31 10.79 -4.34
C GLN A 355 -12.36 10.79 -5.89
N ALA A 356 -11.21 10.78 -6.57
CA ALA A 356 -11.12 10.80 -8.03
C ALA A 356 -11.49 9.46 -8.65
N TRP A 357 -10.89 8.36 -8.20
CA TRP A 357 -11.01 7.05 -8.86
C TRP A 357 -12.45 6.54 -9.04
N PRO A 358 -13.38 6.67 -8.09
CA PRO A 358 -14.77 6.24 -8.28
C PRO A 358 -15.56 7.06 -9.31
N ARG A 359 -14.99 8.15 -9.84
CA ARG A 359 -15.59 9.02 -10.86
C ARG A 359 -15.03 8.77 -12.25
N LEU A 360 -14.08 7.85 -12.37
CA LEU A 360 -13.51 7.41 -13.64
C LEU A 360 -14.37 6.30 -14.26
N ASP A 361 -14.27 6.17 -15.58
CA ASP A 361 -14.94 5.14 -16.37
C ASP A 361 -13.88 4.32 -17.11
N ALA A 362 -13.84 3.00 -16.86
CA ALA A 362 -12.89 2.10 -17.49
C ALA A 362 -12.95 2.10 -19.03
N ASP A 363 -14.14 2.30 -19.63
CA ASP A 363 -14.30 2.28 -21.09
C ASP A 363 -13.80 3.55 -21.78
N ASP A 364 -13.62 4.63 -21.02
CA ASP A 364 -13.26 5.96 -21.53
C ASP A 364 -12.04 6.57 -20.80
N LEU A 365 -11.18 5.71 -20.25
CA LEU A 365 -10.05 6.12 -19.44
C LEU A 365 -8.84 6.56 -20.28
N SER A 366 -8.33 7.76 -19.98
CA SER A 366 -7.02 8.25 -20.42
C SER A 366 -6.25 8.86 -19.25
N PHE A 367 -4.93 8.98 -19.37
CA PHE A 367 -4.13 9.67 -18.35
C PHE A 367 -4.59 11.11 -18.14
N GLU A 368 -4.87 11.84 -19.23
CA GLU A 368 -5.38 13.21 -19.18
C GLU A 368 -6.68 13.32 -18.37
N LYS A 369 -7.68 12.48 -18.68
CA LYS A 369 -8.97 12.49 -17.95
C LYS A 369 -8.81 12.16 -16.48
N ALA A 370 -7.94 11.20 -16.17
CA ALA A 370 -7.66 10.85 -14.79
C ALA A 370 -6.95 12.00 -14.05
N ALA A 371 -5.97 12.66 -14.68
CA ALA A 371 -5.27 13.80 -14.10
C ALA A 371 -6.21 14.99 -13.86
N VAL A 372 -7.05 15.35 -14.84
CA VAL A 372 -8.08 16.40 -14.68
C VAL A 372 -8.99 16.05 -13.50
N MET A 373 -9.48 14.82 -13.42
CA MET A 373 -10.32 14.39 -12.30
C MET A 373 -9.61 14.50 -10.95
N VAL A 374 -8.32 14.15 -10.87
CA VAL A 374 -7.53 14.29 -9.64
C VAL A 374 -7.36 15.76 -9.26
N VAL A 375 -7.04 16.64 -10.20
CA VAL A 375 -6.92 18.08 -9.97
C VAL A 375 -8.24 18.67 -9.47
N ASP A 376 -9.34 18.41 -10.17
CA ASP A 376 -10.68 18.94 -9.87
C ASP A 376 -11.17 18.61 -8.45
N VAL A 377 -10.80 17.44 -7.94
CA VAL A 377 -11.23 17.00 -6.60
C VAL A 377 -10.28 17.46 -5.50
N SER A 378 -9.02 17.75 -5.84
CA SER A 378 -7.97 18.12 -4.89
C SER A 378 -8.22 19.46 -4.22
N ASP A 379 -8.87 20.41 -4.91
CA ASP A 379 -9.27 21.71 -4.34
C ASP A 379 -10.15 21.57 -3.08
N ARG A 380 -10.92 20.48 -3.01
CA ARG A 380 -11.81 20.20 -1.87
C ARG A 380 -11.10 19.53 -0.72
N VAL A 381 -9.90 18.99 -0.96
CA VAL A 381 -9.10 18.28 0.04
C VAL A 381 -8.16 19.25 0.75
N ALA A 382 -7.34 19.99 0.00
CA ALA A 382 -6.42 20.97 0.55
C ALA A 382 -6.12 22.11 -0.44
N PRO A 383 -5.99 23.37 0.02
CA PRO A 383 -5.91 24.55 -0.87
C PRO A 383 -4.78 24.57 -1.91
N MET A 384 -3.68 23.86 -1.67
CA MET A 384 -2.51 23.82 -2.57
C MET A 384 -2.39 22.51 -3.35
N LEU A 385 -3.23 21.52 -3.06
CA LEU A 385 -3.06 20.17 -3.59
C LEU A 385 -3.37 20.11 -5.08
N ALA A 386 -4.41 20.81 -5.54
CA ALA A 386 -4.76 20.88 -6.96
C ALA A 386 -3.66 21.54 -7.79
N GLU A 387 -3.11 22.66 -7.31
CA GLU A 387 -1.98 23.35 -7.94
C GLU A 387 -0.77 22.41 -8.08
N LYS A 388 -0.42 21.67 -7.03
CA LYS A 388 0.71 20.72 -7.08
C LYS A 388 0.45 19.53 -7.99
N PHE A 389 -0.76 18.99 -8.04
CA PHE A 389 -1.08 17.98 -9.04
C PHE A 389 -1.01 18.53 -10.47
N ASP A 390 -1.56 19.71 -10.72
CA ASP A 390 -1.55 20.35 -12.04
C ASP A 390 -0.12 20.61 -12.54
N GLU A 391 0.74 21.20 -11.69
CA GLU A 391 2.17 21.41 -11.98
C GLU A 391 2.88 20.09 -12.31
N ASN A 392 2.67 19.06 -11.48
CA ASN A 392 3.33 17.77 -11.63
C ASN A 392 2.85 17.00 -12.86
N PHE A 393 1.54 16.99 -13.15
CA PHE A 393 1.00 16.35 -14.35
C PHE A 393 1.40 17.09 -15.62
N SER A 394 1.40 18.43 -15.61
CA SER A 394 1.84 19.25 -16.75
C SER A 394 3.33 19.05 -17.05
N TRP A 395 4.19 19.04 -16.03
CA TRP A 395 5.62 18.80 -16.24
C TRP A 395 5.90 17.41 -16.84
N ARG A 396 5.04 16.43 -16.53
CA ARG A 396 5.10 15.07 -17.08
C ARG A 396 4.37 14.89 -18.41
N GLU A 397 3.84 15.96 -18.98
CA GLU A 397 3.14 15.97 -20.27
C GLU A 397 1.89 15.07 -20.27
N ILE A 398 1.21 15.02 -19.12
CA ILE A 398 -0.10 14.36 -18.97
C ILE A 398 -1.25 15.34 -19.22
N LEU A 399 -1.07 16.60 -18.81
CA LEU A 399 -1.97 17.74 -19.03
C LEU A 399 -1.37 18.74 -20.03
#